data_AF-A0A9X4R7F2-F1
#
_entry.id   AF-A0A9X4R7F2-F1
#
_cell.length_a   1.000
_cell.length_b   1.000
_cell.length_c   1.000
_cell.angle_alpha   90.00
_cell.angle_beta   90.00
_cell.angle_gamma   90.00
#
_symmetry.space_group_name_H-M   'P 1'
#
loop_
_entity.id
_entity.type
_entity.pdbx_description
1 polymer ?
#
loop_
_entity_poly.entity_id
_entity_poly.type
_entity_poly.pdbx_seq_one_letter_code
_entity_poly.pdbx_strand_id
1 'polypeptide(L)'
;MFANICTNIWTKCLAVCSALVALNVHAQTPSNAYSYSRTSSFSYYQPSDGAKNGLLQSETIEPNSPQLCVTTSYSYDPYGNKASATTANCGGATGQ
;
A
#
# COMPACT_ATOMS: atom_id res chain seq x y z
N MET A 1 -8.71 -66.06 26.68
CA MET A 1 -9.55 -64.95 26.18
C MET A 1 -8.99 -63.54 26.48
N PHE A 2 -7.84 -63.37 27.16
CA PHE A 2 -7.42 -62.03 27.64
C PHE A 2 -6.20 -61.40 26.92
N ALA A 3 -5.50 -62.11 26.03
CA ALA A 3 -4.25 -61.61 25.43
C ALA A 3 -4.42 -60.82 24.11
N ASN A 4 -5.61 -60.82 23.50
CA ASN A 4 -5.84 -60.24 22.16
C ASN A 4 -6.47 -58.83 22.16
N ILE A 5 -6.68 -58.23 23.34
CA ILE A 5 -7.27 -56.89 23.46
C ILE A 5 -6.18 -55.80 23.55
N CYS A 6 -4.97 -56.13 24.02
CA CYS A 6 -3.92 -55.13 24.25
C CYS A 6 -3.13 -54.70 23.00
N THR A 7 -3.12 -55.47 21.92
CA THR A 7 -2.37 -55.13 20.68
C THR A 7 -3.13 -54.23 19.72
N ASN A 8 -4.44 -54.02 19.90
CA ASN A 8 -5.28 -53.27 18.96
C ASN A 8 -5.53 -51.81 19.38
N ILE A 9 -5.22 -51.46 20.64
CA ILE A 9 -5.41 -50.11 21.19
C ILE A 9 -4.19 -49.23 20.91
N TRP A 10 -2.98 -49.79 20.88
CA TRP A 10 -1.75 -49.01 20.68
C TRP A 10 -1.55 -48.55 19.23
N THR A 11 -1.94 -49.38 18.24
CA THR A 11 -1.82 -49.05 16.81
C THR A 11 -2.86 -48.03 16.34
N LYS A 12 -3.96 -47.86 17.07
CA LYS A 12 -5.03 -46.91 16.72
C LYS A 12 -4.85 -45.52 17.32
N CYS A 13 -4.13 -45.38 18.44
CA CYS A 13 -3.85 -44.05 19.01
C CYS A 13 -2.80 -43.26 18.21
N LEU A 14 -1.81 -43.92 17.59
CA LEU A 14 -0.77 -43.21 16.83
C LEU A 14 -1.26 -42.74 15.44
N ALA A 15 -2.33 -43.32 14.91
CA ALA A 15 -2.90 -42.93 13.62
C ALA A 15 -3.89 -41.77 13.71
N VAL A 16 -4.44 -41.47 14.90
CA VAL A 16 -5.50 -40.46 15.06
C VAL A 16 -4.96 -39.08 15.44
N CYS A 17 -3.82 -39.00 16.14
CA CYS A 17 -3.18 -37.69 16.44
C CYS A 17 -2.50 -37.03 15.22
N SER A 18 -2.16 -37.80 14.18
CA SER A 18 -1.45 -37.25 13.01
C SER A 18 -2.39 -36.75 11.91
N ALA A 19 -3.70 -37.01 12.00
CA ALA A 19 -4.66 -36.65 10.95
C ALA A 19 -5.37 -35.30 11.18
N LEU A 20 -5.19 -34.65 12.32
CA LEU A 20 -5.90 -33.41 12.68
C LEU A 20 -5.02 -32.15 12.74
N VAL A 21 -3.72 -32.25 12.45
CA VAL A 21 -2.79 -31.09 12.47
C VAL A 21 -2.40 -30.62 11.05
N ALA A 22 -3.07 -31.12 10.00
CA ALA A 22 -2.67 -30.84 8.62
C ALA A 22 -3.45 -29.71 7.92
N LEU A 23 -4.34 -28.98 8.61
CA LEU A 23 -5.23 -28.04 7.94
C LEU A 23 -5.35 -26.72 8.69
N ASN A 24 -4.27 -25.94 8.76
CA ASN A 24 -4.33 -24.47 8.95
C ASN A 24 -3.03 -23.79 8.51
N VAL A 25 -2.28 -24.34 7.55
CA VAL A 25 -1.26 -23.54 6.84
C VAL A 25 -2.02 -22.65 5.86
N HIS A 26 -2.55 -21.53 6.35
CA HIS A 26 -2.91 -20.41 5.48
C HIS A 26 -1.60 -19.90 4.89
N ALA A 27 -1.25 -20.35 3.70
CA ALA A 27 -0.21 -19.71 2.91
C ALA A 27 -0.68 -18.28 2.65
N GLN A 28 -0.15 -17.32 3.42
CA GLN A 28 -0.35 -15.90 3.17
C GLN A 28 0.34 -15.63 1.82
N THR A 29 -0.44 -15.42 0.76
CA THR A 29 0.14 -14.93 -0.49
C THR A 29 0.77 -13.57 -0.20
N PRO A 30 2.05 -13.34 -0.51
CA PRO A 30 2.66 -12.04 -0.28
C PRO A 30 1.84 -10.99 -1.03
N SER A 31 1.44 -9.94 -0.32
CA SER A 31 0.72 -8.82 -0.93
C SER A 31 1.58 -8.21 -2.03
N ASN A 32 0.98 -7.85 -3.16
CA ASN A 32 1.70 -7.08 -4.17
C ASN A 32 2.04 -5.70 -3.58
N ALA A 33 3.33 -5.44 -3.33
CA ALA A 33 3.80 -4.17 -2.77
C ALA A 33 3.38 -2.96 -3.62
N TYR A 34 3.22 -3.16 -4.93
CA TYR A 34 2.75 -2.14 -5.85
C TYR A 34 1.33 -1.65 -5.52
N SER A 35 0.45 -2.55 -5.05
CA SER A 35 -0.93 -2.22 -4.65
C SER A 35 -1.03 -1.32 -3.42
N TYR A 36 0.08 -1.16 -2.68
CA TYR A 36 0.18 -0.30 -1.50
C TYR A 36 1.26 0.77 -1.65
N SER A 37 1.88 0.85 -2.83
CA SER A 37 2.86 1.88 -3.15
C SER A 37 2.16 3.14 -3.63
N ARG A 38 2.68 4.30 -3.23
CA ARG A 38 2.31 5.59 -3.79
C ARG A 38 3.55 6.18 -4.46
N THR A 39 3.38 6.69 -5.67
CA THR A 39 4.41 7.45 -6.37
C THR A 39 4.11 8.92 -6.17
N SER A 40 5.12 9.68 -5.74
CA SER A 40 5.04 11.13 -5.63
C SER A 40 5.95 11.75 -6.68
N SER A 41 5.46 12.78 -7.38
CA SER A 41 6.29 13.63 -8.23
C SER A 41 6.20 15.08 -7.77
N PHE A 42 7.31 15.80 -7.86
CA PHE A 42 7.45 17.17 -7.39
C PHE A 42 7.98 18.03 -8.53
N SER A 43 7.30 19.15 -8.80
CA SER A 43 7.77 20.17 -9.72
C SER A 43 8.16 21.42 -8.96
N TYR A 44 9.24 22.07 -9.39
CA TYR A 44 9.79 23.26 -8.77
C TYR A 44 9.80 24.43 -9.75
N TYR A 45 9.66 25.63 -9.20
CA TYR A 45 9.89 26.86 -9.95
C TYR A 45 11.34 26.91 -10.44
N GLN A 46 11.50 27.37 -11.67
CA GLN A 46 12.76 27.41 -12.40
C GLN A 46 13.52 28.72 -12.12
N PRO A 47 14.79 28.83 -12.55
CA PRO A 47 15.55 30.08 -12.41
C PRO A 47 14.87 31.31 -13.04
N SER A 48 14.04 31.11 -14.06
CA SER A 48 13.24 32.16 -14.70
C SER A 48 12.14 32.75 -13.82
N ASP A 49 11.76 32.09 -12.72
CA ASP A 49 10.68 32.51 -11.81
C ASP A 49 11.15 33.46 -10.69
N GLY A 50 12.41 33.90 -10.75
CA GLY A 50 12.96 34.93 -9.87
C GLY A 50 12.98 34.51 -8.40
N ALA A 51 12.33 35.27 -7.53
CA ALA A 51 12.30 35.03 -6.07
C ALA A 51 11.67 33.68 -5.69
N LYS A 52 10.95 33.03 -6.62
CA LYS A 52 10.35 31.71 -6.40
C LYS A 52 11.25 30.55 -6.81
N ASN A 53 12.40 30.82 -7.42
CA ASN A 53 13.31 29.77 -7.93
C ASN A 53 13.64 28.73 -6.85
N GLY A 54 13.46 27.46 -7.18
CA GLY A 54 13.72 26.34 -6.28
C GLY A 54 12.62 26.08 -5.24
N LEU A 55 11.57 26.91 -5.18
CA LEU A 55 10.41 26.64 -4.34
C LEU A 55 9.51 25.58 -5.00
N LEU A 56 8.83 24.79 -4.16
CA LEU A 56 7.94 23.72 -4.60
C LEU A 56 6.71 24.30 -5.29
N GLN A 57 6.57 24.07 -6.59
CA GLN A 57 5.46 24.58 -7.39
C GLN A 57 4.23 23.66 -7.30
N SER A 58 4.45 22.35 -7.42
CA SER A 58 3.38 21.36 -7.28
C SER A 58 3.91 20.01 -6.85
N GLU A 59 3.04 19.25 -6.21
CA GLU A 59 3.23 17.84 -5.89
C GLU A 59 2.05 17.05 -6.45
N THR A 60 2.32 15.96 -7.16
CA THR A 60 1.30 15.02 -7.62
C THR A 60 1.55 13.67 -6.97
N ILE A 61 0.50 13.13 -6.35
CA ILE A 61 0.52 11.78 -5.79
C ILE A 61 -0.35 10.88 -6.64
N GLU A 62 0.24 9.82 -7.19
CA GLU A 62 -0.48 8.76 -7.90
C GLU A 62 -0.10 7.39 -7.32
N PRO A 63 -1.03 6.52 -6.96
CA PRO A 63 -0.97 5.15 -7.47
C PRO A 63 -1.49 5.19 -8.93
N ASN A 64 -1.08 4.27 -9.82
CA ASN A 64 -1.35 4.25 -11.28
C ASN A 64 -2.84 4.23 -11.72
N SER A 65 -3.77 4.69 -10.88
CA SER A 65 -5.19 4.93 -11.10
C SER A 65 -5.49 6.45 -11.00
N PRO A 66 -5.98 7.08 -12.09
CA PRO A 66 -6.35 8.50 -12.09
C PRO A 66 -7.39 8.88 -11.02
N GLN A 67 -8.22 7.93 -10.58
CA GLN A 67 -9.23 8.12 -9.53
C GLN A 67 -8.62 8.41 -8.15
N LEU A 68 -7.39 7.95 -7.93
CA LEU A 68 -6.65 8.11 -6.68
C LEU A 68 -5.56 9.18 -6.80
N CYS A 69 -5.48 9.84 -7.96
CA CYS A 69 -4.48 10.85 -8.24
C CYS A 69 -4.92 12.21 -7.71
N VAL A 70 -4.04 12.84 -6.93
CA VAL A 70 -4.22 14.18 -6.42
C VAL A 70 -3.01 15.05 -6.74
N THR A 71 -3.27 16.26 -7.25
CA THR A 71 -2.26 17.29 -7.45
C THR A 71 -2.51 18.43 -6.48
N THR A 72 -1.47 18.84 -5.76
CA THR A 72 -1.48 20.04 -4.95
C THR A 72 -0.53 21.07 -5.56
N SER A 73 -1.05 22.24 -5.90
CA SER A 73 -0.29 23.37 -6.39
C SER A 73 -0.09 24.41 -5.29
N TYR A 74 1.10 24.99 -5.22
CA TYR A 74 1.46 25.99 -4.23
C TYR A 74 1.71 27.33 -4.90
N SER A 75 1.26 28.41 -4.26
CA SER A 75 1.61 29.77 -4.65
C SER A 75 2.38 30.46 -3.54
N TYR A 76 3.16 31.46 -3.93
CA TYR A 76 4.04 32.21 -3.04
C TYR A 76 3.88 33.70 -3.26
N ASP A 77 4.02 34.44 -2.16
CA ASP A 77 4.14 35.89 -2.17
C ASP A 77 5.52 36.33 -2.74
N PRO A 78 5.76 37.64 -2.92
CA PRO A 78 7.04 38.13 -3.43
C PRO A 78 8.25 37.86 -2.51
N TYR A 79 8.03 37.48 -1.25
CA TYR A 79 9.07 37.23 -0.25
C TYR A 79 9.38 35.73 -0.11
N GLY A 80 8.70 34.86 -0.86
CA GLY A 80 8.90 33.42 -0.82
C GLY A 80 8.09 32.71 0.26
N ASN A 81 7.16 33.39 0.93
CA ASN A 81 6.22 32.72 1.84
C ASN A 81 5.10 32.07 1.05
N LYS A 82 4.67 30.88 1.48
CA LYS A 82 3.54 30.18 0.86
C LYS A 82 2.26 30.99 1.08
N ALA A 83 1.67 31.46 -0.02
CA ALA A 83 0.44 32.26 -0.03
C ALA A 83 -0.81 31.38 -0.16
N SER A 84 -0.72 30.27 -0.91
CA SER A 84 -1.83 29.31 -1.01
C SER A 84 -1.36 27.88 -1.31
N ALA A 85 -2.25 26.93 -1.02
CA ALA A 85 -2.17 25.55 -1.46
C ALA A 85 -3.54 25.15 -2.01
N THR A 86 -3.58 24.63 -3.24
CA THR A 86 -4.83 24.20 -3.89
C THR A 86 -4.68 22.75 -4.29
N THR A 87 -5.57 21.89 -3.82
CA THR A 87 -5.59 20.47 -4.19
C THR A 87 -6.73 20.21 -5.16
N ALA A 88 -6.44 19.43 -6.20
CA ALA A 88 -7.41 18.97 -7.18
C ALA A 88 -7.15 17.51 -7.53
N ASN A 89 -8.21 16.82 -7.94
CA ASN A 89 -8.06 15.51 -8.57
C ASN A 89 -7.42 15.67 -9.94
N CYS A 90 -6.65 14.68 -10.36
CA CYS A 90 -6.02 14.70 -11.68
C CYS A 90 -7.03 14.52 -12.81
N GLY A 91 -6.63 14.87 -14.03
CA GLY A 91 -7.46 14.68 -15.22
C GLY A 91 -7.89 13.22 -15.39
N GLY A 92 -9.18 12.99 -15.60
CA GLY A 92 -9.75 11.65 -15.75
C GLY A 92 -10.28 11.03 -14.44
N ALA A 93 -10.11 11.68 -13.29
CA ALA A 93 -10.80 11.30 -12.07
C ALA A 93 -12.30 11.57 -12.18
N THR A 94 -13.13 10.57 -11.88
CA THR A 94 -14.61 10.67 -11.93
C THR A 94 -15.24 11.00 -10.58
N GLY A 95 -14.44 11.10 -9.51
CA GLY A 95 -14.91 11.44 -8.15
C GLY A 95 -15.73 10.33 -7.47
N GLN A 96 -15.47 9.07 -7.79
CA GLN A 96 -16.14 7.90 -7.21
C GLN A 96 -15.33 7.26 -6.09
#